data_AF-D6WKG1-F1
#
_entry.id   AF-D6WKG1-F1
#
_cell.length_a   1.000
_cell.length_b   1.000
_cell.length_c   1.000
_cell.angle_alpha   90.00
_cell.angle_beta   90.00
_cell.angle_gamma   90.00
#
_symmetry.space_group_name_H-M   'P 1'
#
loop_
_entity.id
_entity.type
_entity.pdbx_description
1 polymer ?
#
loop_
_entity_poly.entity_id
_entity_poly.type
_entity_poly.pdbx_seq_one_letter_code
_entity_poly.pdbx_strand_id
1 'polypeptide(L)'
;MAQEQCLFEGSDDLDISHHCQDVEEKYFAQVVGHIEDILLDDSFLKIHKDFMEEYWTEFEESDENKLIYTDIFKKYVETIEKFLETELKKKIPNFSMLEFEYELRKRPNELVGEVFEILSTFTDFVSFKEKFLDYKAVCSHCLLLKPF
;
A
#
# COMPACT_ATOMS: atom_id res chain seq x y z
N MET A 1 -52.88 23.21 36.56
CA MET A 1 -53.48 23.84 35.37
C MET A 1 -52.31 24.43 34.60
N ALA A 2 -51.77 23.71 33.61
CA ALA A 2 -52.17 23.75 32.18
C ALA A 2 -51.77 25.10 31.55
N GLN A 3 -51.12 25.23 30.39
CA GLN A 3 -50.76 24.37 29.24
C GLN A 3 -49.64 25.10 28.46
N GLU A 4 -48.63 24.42 27.91
CA GLU A 4 -48.47 24.10 26.48
C GLU A 4 -48.75 25.22 25.46
N GLN A 5 -47.73 25.54 24.64
CA GLN A 5 -47.89 25.56 23.18
C GLN A 5 -46.53 25.52 22.45
N CYS A 6 -46.30 24.40 21.76
CA CYS A 6 -45.39 24.28 20.62
C CYS A 6 -45.87 25.13 19.45
N LEU A 7 -44.95 25.74 18.71
CA LEU A 7 -45.10 26.02 17.28
C LEU A 7 -43.74 25.72 16.61
N PHE A 8 -43.71 24.59 15.93
CA PHE A 8 -42.68 24.16 15.00
C PHE A 8 -43.12 24.58 13.60
N GLU A 9 -42.26 25.23 12.82
CA GLU A 9 -42.28 25.16 11.34
C GLU A 9 -40.83 25.27 10.77
N GLY A 10 -40.34 24.16 10.17
CA GLY A 10 -39.35 23.95 9.08
C GLY A 10 -38.09 24.83 8.96
N SER A 11 -36.90 24.33 8.59
CA SER A 11 -36.59 23.28 7.61
C SER A 11 -35.37 22.42 7.99
N ASP A 12 -35.44 21.14 7.59
CA ASP A 12 -34.44 20.08 7.73
C ASP A 12 -33.19 20.30 6.85
N ASP A 13 -32.35 21.30 7.17
CA ASP A 13 -31.09 21.56 6.45
C ASP A 13 -29.84 21.52 7.35
N LEU A 14 -29.93 20.91 8.54
CA LEU A 14 -28.81 20.76 9.47
C LEU A 14 -28.56 19.27 9.76
N ASP A 15 -27.30 18.86 9.53
CA ASP A 15 -26.67 17.60 9.98
C ASP A 15 -26.47 16.45 8.96
N ILE A 16 -26.40 16.74 7.65
CA ILE A 16 -25.92 15.75 6.65
C ILE A 16 -24.41 15.93 6.38
N SER A 17 -23.92 17.18 6.38
CA SER A 17 -22.54 17.51 6.00
C SER A 17 -21.48 16.93 6.95
N HIS A 18 -21.74 16.99 8.26
CA HIS A 18 -20.77 16.54 9.28
C HIS A 18 -20.68 15.01 9.32
N HIS A 19 -21.82 14.31 9.18
CA HIS A 19 -21.83 12.86 9.20
C HIS A 19 -21.12 12.23 7.98
N CYS A 20 -21.23 12.86 6.80
CA CYS A 20 -20.54 12.39 5.60
C CYS A 20 -19.00 12.48 5.72
N GLN A 21 -18.48 13.56 6.31
CA GLN A 21 -17.04 13.72 6.51
C GLN A 21 -16.48 12.67 7.47
N ASP A 22 -17.18 12.41 8.58
CA ASP A 22 -16.79 11.37 9.55
C ASP A 22 -16.77 9.97 8.93
N VAL A 23 -17.66 9.68 7.97
CA VAL A 23 -17.72 8.37 7.31
C VAL A 23 -16.59 8.20 6.30
N GLU A 24 -16.28 9.23 5.50
CA GLU A 24 -15.14 9.20 4.56
C GLU A 24 -13.80 9.07 5.30
N GLU A 25 -13.62 9.80 6.40
CA GLU A 25 -12.41 9.73 7.23
C GLU A 25 -12.24 8.35 7.88
N LYS A 26 -13.34 7.76 8.41
CA LYS A 26 -13.32 6.39 8.94
C LYS A 26 -13.01 5.35 7.88
N TYR A 27 -13.57 5.49 6.67
CA TYR A 27 -13.27 4.58 5.57
C TYR A 27 -11.78 4.66 5.18
N PHE A 28 -11.25 5.86 5.01
CA PHE A 28 -9.84 6.06 4.66
C PHE A 28 -8.91 5.44 5.71
N ALA A 29 -9.12 5.76 6.99
CA ALA A 29 -8.34 5.20 8.10
C ALA A 29 -8.45 3.67 8.16
N GLN A 30 -9.63 3.11 7.90
CA GLN A 30 -9.84 1.66 7.83
C GLN A 30 -9.03 1.02 6.69
N VAL A 31 -9.03 1.61 5.49
CA VAL A 31 -8.25 1.08 4.36
C VAL A 31 -6.76 1.12 4.68
N VAL A 32 -6.25 2.24 5.22
CA VAL A 32 -4.84 2.37 5.60
C VAL A 32 -4.43 1.35 6.65
N GLY A 33 -5.26 1.12 7.68
CA GLY A 33 -4.99 0.08 8.68
C GLY A 33 -4.93 -1.33 8.07
N HIS A 34 -5.80 -1.63 7.09
CA HIS A 34 -5.71 -2.90 6.38
C HIS A 34 -4.47 -3.02 5.49
N ILE A 35 -3.97 -1.93 4.91
CA ILE A 35 -2.70 -1.93 4.18
C ILE A 35 -1.55 -2.24 5.15
N GLU A 36 -1.52 -1.61 6.32
CA GLU A 36 -0.52 -1.88 7.36
C GLU A 36 -0.51 -3.37 7.75
N ASP A 37 -1.68 -3.96 8.00
CA ASP A 37 -1.81 -5.40 8.27
C ASP A 37 -1.23 -6.26 7.13
N ILE A 38 -1.48 -5.87 5.87
CA ILE A 38 -1.01 -6.62 4.69
C ILE A 38 0.52 -6.54 4.58
N LEU A 39 1.12 -5.39 4.84
CA LEU A 39 2.57 -5.20 4.76
C LEU A 39 3.33 -6.03 5.81
N LEU A 40 2.69 -6.31 6.94
CA LEU A 40 3.24 -7.14 8.03
C LEU A 40 2.93 -8.64 7.87
N ASP A 41 2.12 -9.01 6.88
CA ASP A 41 1.69 -10.39 6.70
C ASP A 41 2.77 -11.28 6.07
N ASP A 42 2.91 -12.51 6.60
CA ASP A 42 3.89 -13.49 6.12
C ASP A 42 3.70 -13.82 4.63
N SER A 43 2.48 -13.76 4.10
CA SER A 43 2.22 -14.02 2.68
C SER A 43 2.76 -12.92 1.77
N PHE A 44 2.70 -11.66 2.22
CA PHE A 44 3.31 -10.54 1.50
C PHE A 44 4.83 -10.67 1.50
N LEU A 45 5.43 -10.93 2.67
CA LEU A 45 6.86 -11.16 2.81
C LEU A 45 7.34 -12.34 1.95
N LYS A 46 6.54 -13.40 1.85
CA LYS A 46 6.83 -14.55 1.00
C LYS A 46 6.83 -14.17 -0.48
N ILE A 47 5.82 -13.43 -0.96
CA ILE A 47 5.78 -12.98 -2.37
C ILE A 47 6.98 -12.10 -2.70
N HIS A 48 7.30 -11.17 -1.80
CA HIS A 48 8.47 -10.31 -1.97
C HIS A 48 9.75 -11.14 -2.05
N LYS A 49 9.93 -12.11 -1.14
CA LYS A 49 11.09 -13.01 -1.12
C LYS A 49 11.18 -13.88 -2.38
N ASP A 50 10.09 -14.53 -2.77
CA ASP A 50 10.04 -15.40 -3.96
C ASP A 50 10.43 -14.61 -5.22
N PHE A 51 9.98 -13.36 -5.33
CA PHE A 51 10.35 -12.47 -6.44
C PHE A 51 11.85 -12.13 -6.42
N MET A 52 12.41 -11.86 -5.24
CA MET A 52 13.85 -11.61 -5.10
C MET A 52 14.66 -12.84 -5.49
N GLU A 53 14.26 -14.04 -5.06
CA GLU A 53 14.90 -15.32 -5.42
C GLU A 53 14.88 -15.58 -6.93
N GLU A 54 13.83 -15.17 -7.64
CA GLU A 54 13.69 -15.34 -9.09
C GLU A 54 14.70 -14.49 -9.88
N TYR A 55 15.02 -13.27 -9.41
CA TYR A 55 15.71 -12.27 -10.23
C TYR A 55 17.04 -11.74 -9.70
N TRP A 56 17.46 -12.08 -8.48
CA TRP A 56 18.66 -11.47 -7.86
C TRP A 56 19.96 -11.66 -8.66
N THR A 57 20.07 -12.73 -9.45
CA THR A 57 21.27 -12.98 -10.26
C THR A 57 21.43 -11.98 -11.39
N GLU A 58 20.34 -11.38 -11.86
CA GLU A 58 20.35 -10.42 -12.97
C GLU A 58 20.98 -9.08 -12.56
N PHE A 59 20.91 -8.72 -11.27
CA PHE A 59 21.35 -7.42 -10.77
C PHE A 59 22.87 -7.37 -10.51
N GLU A 60 23.49 -6.25 -10.89
CA GLU A 60 24.92 -6.01 -10.79
C GLU A 60 25.20 -4.68 -10.07
N GLU A 61 26.25 -4.68 -9.26
CA GLU A 61 26.79 -3.51 -8.56
C GLU A 61 27.60 -2.65 -9.55
N SER A 62 26.87 -2.02 -10.47
CA SER A 62 27.39 -1.10 -11.48
C SER A 62 26.47 0.12 -11.58
N ASP A 63 27.04 1.27 -11.94
CA ASP A 63 26.29 2.49 -12.22
C ASP A 63 25.42 2.35 -13.48
N GLU A 64 25.80 1.49 -14.42
CA GLU A 64 25.02 1.21 -15.63
C GLU A 64 23.90 0.19 -15.36
N ASN A 65 22.68 0.51 -15.81
CA ASN A 65 21.51 -0.34 -15.68
C ASN A 65 21.33 -1.22 -16.93
N LYS A 66 21.09 -2.52 -16.72
CA LYS A 66 20.71 -3.43 -17.81
C LYS A 66 19.29 -3.10 -18.27
N LEU A 67 19.03 -3.24 -19.58
CA LEU A 67 17.70 -3.01 -20.15
C LEU A 67 16.61 -3.87 -19.47
N ILE A 68 16.95 -5.12 -19.13
CA ILE A 68 16.04 -6.06 -18.46
C ILE A 68 15.56 -5.58 -17.09
N TYR A 69 16.27 -4.67 -16.41
CA TYR A 69 15.84 -4.13 -15.12
C TYR A 69 14.50 -3.43 -15.23
N THR A 70 14.21 -2.80 -16.37
CA THR A 70 12.93 -2.13 -16.61
C THR A 70 11.77 -3.11 -16.61
N ASP A 71 11.95 -4.25 -17.27
CA ASP A 71 10.90 -5.27 -17.39
C ASP A 71 10.68 -5.99 -16.05
N ILE A 72 11.77 -6.28 -15.33
CA ILE A 72 11.69 -6.87 -13.99
C ILE A 72 11.02 -5.90 -13.02
N PHE A 73 11.37 -4.61 -13.05
CA PHE A 73 10.77 -3.61 -12.19
C PHE A 73 9.27 -3.42 -12.44
N LYS A 74 8.83 -3.39 -13.72
CA LYS A 74 7.40 -3.36 -14.04
C LYS A 74 6.68 -4.59 -13.51
N LYS A 75 7.24 -5.79 -13.72
CA LYS A 75 6.67 -7.04 -13.20
C LYS A 75 6.58 -7.00 -11.68
N TYR A 76 7.57 -6.43 -10.99
CA TYR A 76 7.58 -6.29 -9.54
C TYR A 76 6.45 -5.38 -9.06
N VAL A 77 6.34 -4.16 -9.61
CA VAL A 77 5.28 -3.21 -9.24
C VAL A 77 3.91 -3.83 -9.49
N GLU A 78 3.69 -4.42 -10.67
CA GLU A 78 2.41 -5.09 -11.00
C GLU A 78 2.08 -6.24 -10.02
N THR A 79 3.10 -6.99 -9.58
CA THR A 79 2.92 -8.10 -8.63
C THR A 79 2.47 -7.58 -7.26
N ILE A 80 3.13 -6.53 -6.76
CA ILE A 80 2.81 -5.90 -5.47
C ILE A 80 1.43 -5.24 -5.52
N GLU A 81 1.15 -4.44 -6.55
CA GLU A 81 -0.15 -3.75 -6.73
C GLU A 81 -1.30 -4.75 -6.79
N LYS A 82 -1.18 -5.80 -7.61
CA LYS A 82 -2.20 -6.83 -7.76
C LYS A 82 -2.43 -7.59 -6.46
N PHE A 83 -1.37 -7.87 -5.71
CA PHE A 83 -1.50 -8.53 -4.41
C PHE A 83 -2.25 -7.63 -3.42
N LEU A 84 -1.84 -6.37 -3.31
CA LEU A 84 -2.46 -5.41 -2.41
C LEU A 84 -3.95 -5.21 -2.72
N GLU A 85 -4.30 -5.00 -4.00
CA GLU A 85 -5.69 -4.86 -4.44
C GLU A 85 -6.50 -6.12 -4.11
N THR A 86 -5.93 -7.31 -4.32
CA THR A 86 -6.60 -8.58 -4.03
C THR A 86 -6.87 -8.76 -2.53
N GLU A 87 -5.90 -8.44 -1.67
CA GLU A 87 -6.07 -8.54 -0.23
C GLU A 87 -7.05 -7.50 0.32
N LEU A 88 -7.02 -6.26 -0.19
CA LEU A 88 -7.99 -5.23 0.18
C LEU A 88 -9.42 -5.63 -0.19
N LYS A 89 -9.64 -6.21 -1.39
CA LYS A 89 -10.94 -6.74 -1.80
C LYS A 89 -11.44 -7.89 -0.93
N LYS A 90 -10.54 -8.66 -0.30
CA LYS A 90 -10.93 -9.73 0.64
C LYS A 90 -11.32 -9.16 2.00
N LYS A 91 -10.62 -8.13 2.47
CA LYS A 91 -10.83 -7.52 3.80
C LYS A 91 -11.99 -6.53 3.83
N ILE A 92 -12.26 -5.83 2.73
CA ILE A 92 -13.25 -4.76 2.65
C ILE A 92 -14.34 -5.11 1.64
N PRO A 93 -15.59 -5.35 2.08
CA PRO A 93 -16.71 -5.63 1.18
C PRO A 93 -16.93 -4.47 0.19
N ASN A 94 -17.11 -4.80 -1.09
CA ASN A 94 -17.31 -3.82 -2.17
C ASN A 94 -16.16 -2.80 -2.33
N PHE A 95 -14.94 -3.15 -1.93
CA PHE A 95 -13.78 -2.28 -2.13
C PHE A 95 -13.62 -1.84 -3.58
N SER A 96 -13.46 -0.54 -3.78
CA SER A 96 -13.19 0.08 -5.07
C SER A 96 -11.84 0.79 -5.04
N MET A 97 -10.90 0.31 -5.85
CA MET A 97 -9.59 0.95 -5.98
C MET A 97 -9.71 2.39 -6.53
N LEU A 98 -10.69 2.64 -7.40
CA LEU A 98 -10.96 3.98 -7.94
C LEU A 98 -11.45 4.95 -6.88
N GLU A 99 -12.31 4.49 -5.96
CA GLU A 99 -12.76 5.31 -4.83
C GLU A 99 -11.60 5.58 -3.88
N PHE A 100 -10.79 4.57 -3.58
CA PHE A 100 -9.62 4.77 -2.74
C PHE A 100 -8.60 5.75 -3.35
N GLU A 101 -8.35 5.67 -4.66
CA GLU A 101 -7.51 6.64 -5.37
C GLU A 101 -8.06 8.07 -5.28
N TYR A 102 -9.38 8.24 -5.39
CA TYR A 102 -10.03 9.53 -5.19
C TYR A 102 -9.82 10.05 -3.76
N GLU A 103 -9.96 9.19 -2.76
CA GLU A 103 -9.74 9.52 -1.36
C GLU A 103 -8.26 9.89 -1.06
N LEU A 104 -7.29 9.23 -1.71
CA LEU A 104 -5.87 9.57 -1.62
C LEU A 104 -5.59 10.99 -2.15
N ARG A 105 -6.17 11.35 -3.30
CA ARG A 105 -5.98 12.68 -3.91
C ARG A 105 -6.56 13.82 -3.07
N LYS A 106 -7.62 13.56 -2.30
CA LYS A 106 -8.21 14.53 -1.37
C LYS A 106 -7.32 14.83 -0.17
N ARG A 107 -6.46 13.88 0.24
CA ARG A 107 -5.71 13.90 1.51
C ARG A 107 -4.19 13.85 1.33
N PRO A 108 -3.58 14.74 0.51
CA PRO A 108 -2.14 14.66 0.22
C PRO A 108 -1.27 14.81 1.48
N ASN A 109 -1.74 15.55 2.50
CA ASN A 109 -1.01 15.75 3.75
C ASN A 109 -0.97 14.50 4.63
N GLU A 110 -1.92 13.58 4.48
CA GLU A 110 -1.98 12.33 5.25
C GLU A 110 -1.11 11.23 4.62
N LEU A 111 -0.58 11.47 3.41
CA LEU A 111 0.32 10.55 2.71
C LEU A 111 1.78 10.63 3.21
N VAL A 112 2.05 11.42 4.25
CA VAL A 112 3.38 11.60 4.87
C VAL A 112 3.56 10.63 6.05
N GLY A 113 2.90 9.46 6.01
CA GLY A 113 2.94 8.45 7.05
C GLY A 113 3.82 7.24 6.69
N GLU A 114 4.27 6.51 7.70
CA GLU A 114 5.15 5.33 7.56
C GLU A 114 4.62 4.31 6.54
N VAL A 115 3.31 4.03 6.54
CA VAL A 115 2.69 3.11 5.57
C VAL A 115 2.93 3.58 4.13
N PHE A 116 2.73 4.87 3.85
CA PHE A 116 2.91 5.43 2.51
C PHE A 116 4.37 5.59 2.14
N GLU A 117 5.25 5.87 3.10
CA GLU A 117 6.70 5.83 2.90
C GLU A 117 7.13 4.42 2.45
N ILE A 118 6.71 3.37 3.15
CA ILE A 118 7.00 1.98 2.78
C ILE A 118 6.44 1.68 1.38
N LEU A 119 5.19 2.02 1.11
CA LEU A 119 4.57 1.81 -0.20
C LEU A 119 5.35 2.51 -1.32
N SER A 120 5.82 3.73 -1.09
CA SER A 120 6.58 4.51 -2.07
C SER A 120 7.88 3.81 -2.48
N THR A 121 8.51 3.06 -1.56
CA THR A 121 9.74 2.29 -1.85
C THR A 121 9.52 1.15 -2.85
N PHE A 122 8.28 0.70 -3.06
CA PHE A 122 7.98 -0.33 -4.05
C PHE A 122 7.93 0.23 -5.47
N THR A 123 7.61 1.52 -5.60
CA THR A 123 7.55 2.25 -6.87
C THR A 123 8.79 3.07 -7.18
N ASP A 124 9.78 3.07 -6.28
CA ASP A 124 11.07 3.73 -6.47
C ASP A 124 12.11 2.75 -7.03
N PHE A 125 12.62 3.04 -8.23
CA PHE A 125 13.58 2.17 -8.90
C PHE A 125 14.92 2.08 -8.16
N VAL A 126 15.36 3.16 -7.51
CA VAL A 126 16.64 3.19 -6.80
C VAL A 126 16.58 2.25 -5.59
N SER A 127 15.57 2.42 -4.75
CA SER A 127 15.26 1.56 -3.60
C SER A 127 15.09 0.09 -4.03
N PHE A 128 14.41 -0.14 -5.15
CA PHE A 128 14.22 -1.47 -5.72
C PHE A 128 15.56 -2.12 -6.12
N LYS A 129 16.43 -1.40 -6.82
CA LYS A 129 17.76 -1.91 -7.22
C LYS A 129 18.63 -2.20 -6.00
N GLU A 130 18.66 -1.28 -5.03
CA GLU A 130 19.43 -1.44 -3.79
C GLU A 130 19.00 -2.69 -3.02
N LYS A 131 17.69 -2.93 -2.87
CA LYS A 131 17.16 -4.16 -2.24
C LYS A 131 17.67 -5.44 -2.90
N PHE A 132 17.76 -5.47 -4.23
CA PHE A 132 18.31 -6.61 -4.96
C PHE A 132 19.81 -6.81 -4.74
N LEU A 133 20.58 -5.72 -4.67
CA LEU A 133 22.02 -5.78 -4.38
C LEU A 133 22.27 -6.25 -2.94
N ASP A 134 21.50 -5.77 -1.97
CA ASP A 134 21.55 -6.23 -0.59
C ASP A 134 21.21 -7.73 -0.49
N TYR A 135 20.13 -8.14 -1.16
CA TYR A 135 19.73 -9.55 -1.20
C TYR A 135 20.84 -10.42 -1.82
N LYS A 136 21.44 -9.96 -2.92
CA LYS A 136 22.57 -10.64 -3.58
C LYS A 136 23.79 -10.75 -2.67
N ALA A 137 24.12 -9.71 -1.90
CA ALA A 137 25.24 -9.73 -0.96
C ALA A 137 25.02 -10.78 0.14
N VAL A 138 23.80 -10.84 0.71
CA VAL A 138 23.41 -11.84 1.71
C VAL A 138 23.45 -13.26 1.14
N CYS A 139 22.86 -13.49 -0.04
CA CYS A 139 22.86 -14.80 -0.68
C CYS A 139 24.26 -15.28 -1.08
N SER A 140 25.10 -14.38 -1.59
CA SER A 140 26.49 -14.69 -1.95
C SER A 140 27.30 -15.07 -0.71
N HIS A 141 27.07 -14.39 0.42
CA HIS A 141 27.70 -14.75 1.70
C HIS A 141 27.18 -16.10 2.24
N CYS A 142 25.89 -16.40 2.06
CA CYS A 142 25.29 -17.65 2.48
C CYS A 142 25.73 -18.86 1.61
N LEU A 143 26.00 -18.64 0.31
CA LEU A 143 26.57 -19.66 -0.58
C LEU A 143 28.03 -20.01 -0.23
N LEU A 144 28.80 -19.08 0.35
CA LEU A 144 30.16 -19.32 0.83
C LEU A 144 30.21 -20.10 2.16
N LEU A 145 29.08 -20.21 2.87
CA LEU A 145 28.98 -20.90 4.18
C LEU A 145 28.35 -22.29 4.09
N LYS A 146 27.96 -22.77 2.91
CA LYS A 146 27.51 -24.16 2.77
C LYS A 146 28.72 -25.10 2.87
N PRO A 147 28.83 -25.94 3.90
CA PRO A 147 29.85 -26.99 3.90
C PRO A 147 29.50 -27.98 2.79
N PHE A 148 30.53 -28.40 2.05
CA PHE A 148 30.46 -29.48 1.06
C PHE A 148 29.84 -30.76 1.64
#